data_AF-A0A2H9TNN6-F1
#
_entry.id   AF-A0A2H9TNN6-F1
#
_cell.length_a   1.000
_cell.length_b   1.000
_cell.length_c   1.000
_cell.angle_alpha   90.00
_cell.angle_beta   90.00
_cell.angle_gamma   90.00
#
_symmetry.space_group_name_H-M   'P 1'
#
loop_
_entity.id
_entity.type
_entity.pdbx_description
1 polymer ?
#
loop_
_entity_poly.entity_id
_entity_poly.type
_entity_poly.pdbx_seq_one_letter_code
_entity_poly.pdbx_strand_id
1 'polypeptide(L)'
;MATSNSKTADMSDKKQAKVEMKDQKHLSYEGCILHVKDGLVPNMRVPGRVYVGQQSITQLENELRHFHKSGSTSYLPALQQIGNVAALPGIVGASIGLPDIHTGYGFAIAFDMDDPESIVSPGGVGFDINCGVRMLRTNLTIDDVRPVQQQLTDAIFNLVPVGVGGRNKDCLTSEDLRQVMLRGMDWAVEKGFAWPQDSLHCEERGQVLVLDPSQIGNERAEARGLPQLGTLGSGNHYAEVQVVTDIYDQDAAMAMGIVKSGQICIMIHCGSRGLGHQFADDAIKEMADAMKRDSIQVNDQMLSCTRINSTEGQAYLSKMAAASNFAYVNRSMIAHRIRAAFKQVFNRSAEELEMATVYDVAHNIAKVERHIVDGVEKRLLVHRKGSTRAFPPGHPDLPEDYKEIGQPVLVGGSMGTCSYVLTGTQQGMTETFGSTCHGATLTPEEVLADLKEKGITIRVGNIKGISEEAPASYKDVTEVVDICITLFTSLTLRSQSWYQQKSFPTRTRLCRQRIDSTAPINYHVFNFVQNGSALLSDFGYSGFGLRLPQNWPRHRGNMYINSLQSLGPGPARALHQLWDTV
;
A
#
# COMPACT_ATOMS: atom_id res chain seq x y z
N MET A 1 30.60 33.63 47.12
CA MET A 1 29.36 33.04 46.57
C MET A 1 29.62 32.31 45.26
N ALA A 2 30.55 31.34 45.25
CA ALA A 2 30.91 30.59 44.05
C ALA A 2 31.18 29.12 44.39
N THR A 3 30.18 28.42 44.90
CA THR A 3 30.28 26.97 45.18
C THR A 3 28.96 26.19 44.99
N SER A 4 27.91 26.78 44.39
CA SER A 4 26.62 26.09 44.23
C SER A 4 26.28 25.61 42.81
N ASN A 5 27.08 25.93 41.78
CA ASN A 5 26.76 25.58 40.38
C ASN A 5 27.45 24.32 39.83
N SER A 6 28.37 23.67 40.56
CA SER A 6 29.05 22.44 40.08
C SER A 6 28.33 21.15 40.48
N LYS A 7 27.53 21.16 41.56
CA LYS A 7 26.81 19.97 42.04
C LYS A 7 25.56 19.63 41.23
N THR A 8 24.92 20.63 40.62
CA THR A 8 23.72 20.45 39.79
C THR A 8 24.06 19.89 38.40
N ALA A 9 25.17 20.33 37.79
CA ALA A 9 25.68 19.78 36.53
C ALA A 9 26.20 18.33 36.67
N ASP A 10 26.92 18.02 37.74
CA ASP A 10 27.44 16.66 38.00
C ASP A 10 26.30 15.65 38.35
N MET A 11 25.19 16.11 38.93
CA MET A 11 24.00 15.27 39.14
C MET A 11 23.17 15.06 37.87
N SER A 12 23.06 16.06 36.97
CA SER A 12 22.40 15.88 35.67
C SER A 12 23.19 14.92 34.77
N ASP A 13 24.51 15.03 34.76
CA ASP A 13 25.39 14.19 33.94
C ASP A 13 25.42 12.73 34.44
N LYS A 14 25.40 12.51 35.77
CA LYS A 14 25.28 11.16 36.36
C LYS A 14 23.90 10.54 36.15
N LYS A 15 22.84 11.34 36.15
CA LYS A 15 21.47 10.87 35.86
C LYS A 15 21.34 10.54 34.36
N GLN A 16 21.98 11.33 33.50
CA GLN A 16 22.08 11.12 32.06
C GLN A 16 22.84 9.83 31.72
N ALA A 17 24.03 9.61 32.30
CA ALA A 17 24.79 8.38 32.10
C ALA A 17 24.02 7.13 32.56
N LYS A 18 23.22 7.24 33.63
CA LYS A 18 22.36 6.16 34.12
C LYS A 18 21.19 5.83 33.19
N VAL A 19 20.56 6.81 32.56
CA VAL A 19 19.47 6.60 31.59
C VAL A 19 20.05 6.00 30.30
N GLU A 20 21.16 6.54 29.79
CA GLU A 20 21.84 6.02 28.60
C GLU A 20 22.32 4.57 28.79
N MET A 21 22.89 4.23 29.95
CA MET A 21 23.22 2.84 30.28
C MET A 21 21.99 1.93 30.45
N LYS A 22 20.84 2.48 30.86
CA LYS A 22 19.61 1.71 31.05
C LYS A 22 18.98 1.34 29.70
N ASP A 23 18.89 2.28 28.76
CA ASP A 23 18.30 2.03 27.44
C ASP A 23 19.19 1.12 26.60
N GLN A 24 20.52 1.32 26.62
CA GLN A 24 21.47 0.44 25.93
C GLN A 24 21.45 -1.01 26.43
N LYS A 25 20.98 -1.25 27.67
CA LYS A 25 20.82 -2.62 28.18
C LYS A 25 19.71 -3.39 27.45
N HIS A 26 18.69 -2.68 26.99
CA HIS A 26 17.48 -3.26 26.39
C HIS A 26 17.47 -3.20 24.86
N LEU A 27 18.52 -2.66 24.24
CA LEU A 27 18.66 -2.61 22.78
C LEU A 27 19.90 -3.41 22.35
N SER A 28 19.80 -4.15 21.25
CA SER A 28 20.95 -4.73 20.56
C SER A 28 20.73 -4.77 19.06
N TYR A 29 21.82 -4.93 18.31
CA TYR A 29 21.81 -4.79 16.86
C TYR A 29 22.54 -5.95 16.20
N GLU A 30 21.93 -6.51 15.17
CA GLU A 30 22.51 -7.55 14.33
C GLU A 30 22.17 -7.23 12.86
N GLY A 31 23.16 -6.85 12.07
CA GLY A 31 22.94 -6.40 10.69
C GLY A 31 21.95 -5.23 10.62
N CYS A 32 20.87 -5.40 9.87
CA CYS A 32 19.79 -4.42 9.73
C CYS A 32 18.62 -4.65 10.72
N ILE A 33 18.85 -5.39 11.81
CA ILE A 33 17.83 -5.73 12.81
C ILE A 33 18.22 -5.12 14.15
N LEU A 34 17.34 -4.26 14.67
CA LEU A 34 17.36 -3.73 16.03
C LEU A 34 16.42 -4.59 16.90
N HIS A 35 17.00 -5.25 17.89
CA HIS A 35 16.26 -6.04 18.88
C HIS A 35 15.91 -5.18 20.09
N VAL A 36 14.62 -5.10 20.39
CA VAL A 36 14.08 -4.51 21.61
C VAL A 36 13.85 -5.63 22.62
N LYS A 37 14.70 -5.70 23.64
CA LYS A 37 14.69 -6.75 24.66
C LYS A 37 13.69 -6.44 25.77
N ASP A 38 13.30 -7.48 26.47
CA ASP A 38 12.44 -7.40 27.65
C ASP A 38 12.94 -6.36 28.65
N GLY A 39 11.99 -5.61 29.20
CA GLY A 39 12.25 -4.59 30.21
C GLY A 39 12.58 -3.20 29.68
N LEU A 40 12.56 -2.97 28.35
CA LEU A 40 12.54 -1.61 27.81
C LEU A 40 11.34 -0.85 28.38
N VAL A 41 10.17 -1.49 28.38
CA VAL A 41 8.96 -1.01 29.04
C VAL A 41 8.41 -2.06 30.00
N PRO A 42 7.60 -1.68 31.00
CA PRO A 42 6.95 -2.64 31.88
C PRO A 42 6.04 -3.61 31.11
N ASN A 43 5.88 -4.83 31.63
CA ASN A 43 4.90 -5.80 31.15
C ASN A 43 5.10 -6.29 29.70
N MET A 44 6.29 -6.12 29.10
CA MET A 44 6.60 -6.78 27.83
C MET A 44 6.39 -8.29 27.93
N ARG A 45 5.70 -8.87 26.95
CA ARG A 45 5.36 -10.30 26.86
C ARG A 45 6.15 -11.02 25.79
N VAL A 46 6.56 -10.27 24.77
CA VAL A 46 7.40 -10.72 23.65
C VAL A 46 8.51 -9.69 23.42
N PRO A 47 9.61 -10.06 22.74
CA PRO A 47 10.59 -9.09 22.28
C PRO A 47 10.03 -8.22 21.14
N GLY A 48 10.66 -7.07 20.89
CA GLY A 48 10.46 -6.31 19.67
C GLY A 48 11.59 -6.56 18.66
N ARG A 49 11.27 -6.50 17.37
CA ARG A 49 12.22 -6.60 16.25
C ARG A 49 11.96 -5.46 15.29
N VAL A 50 12.96 -4.63 15.05
CA VAL A 50 12.83 -3.44 14.22
C VAL A 50 13.84 -3.54 13.08
N TYR A 51 13.33 -3.66 11.86
CA TYR A 51 14.12 -3.78 10.65
C TYR A 51 14.45 -2.39 10.14
N VAL A 52 15.71 -1.95 10.20
CA VAL A 52 16.11 -0.58 9.87
C VAL A 52 17.56 -0.51 9.40
N GLY A 53 17.87 0.50 8.60
CA GLY A 53 19.23 0.81 8.17
C GLY A 53 20.07 1.40 9.30
N GLN A 54 21.40 1.29 9.18
CA GLN A 54 22.34 1.75 10.20
C GLN A 54 22.20 3.24 10.55
N GLN A 55 21.84 4.07 9.58
CA GLN A 55 21.64 5.50 9.78
C GLN A 55 20.38 5.77 10.60
N SER A 56 19.27 5.09 10.28
CA SER A 56 17.98 5.19 10.98
C SER A 56 18.05 4.70 12.44
N ILE A 57 18.91 3.73 12.77
CA ILE A 57 19.11 3.26 14.15
C ILE A 57 19.45 4.42 15.09
N THR A 58 20.38 5.27 14.68
CA THR A 58 20.85 6.38 15.52
C THR A 58 19.74 7.40 15.77
N GLN A 59 18.89 7.64 14.77
CA GLN A 59 17.73 8.52 14.92
C GLN A 59 16.74 7.96 15.95
N LEU A 60 16.36 6.68 15.81
CA LEU A 60 15.43 6.01 16.72
C LEU A 60 15.93 5.98 18.17
N GLU A 61 17.23 5.72 18.37
CA GLU A 61 17.84 5.81 19.69
C GLU A 61 17.79 7.23 20.26
N ASN A 62 18.10 8.24 19.44
CA ASN A 62 18.11 9.62 19.87
C ASN A 62 16.71 10.12 20.27
N GLU A 63 15.68 9.72 19.54
CA GLU A 63 14.28 10.01 19.88
C GLU A 63 13.91 9.40 21.25
N LEU A 64 14.25 8.13 21.47
CA LEU A 64 14.03 7.45 22.75
C LEU A 64 14.78 8.13 23.91
N ARG A 65 16.08 8.43 23.72
CA ARG A 65 16.90 9.13 24.71
C ARG A 65 16.33 10.51 25.02
N HIS A 66 15.86 11.23 24.01
CA HIS A 66 15.27 12.55 24.20
C HIS A 66 13.99 12.47 25.05
N PHE A 67 13.09 11.53 24.74
CA PHE A 67 11.87 11.28 25.51
C PHE A 67 12.16 10.95 26.99
N HIS A 68 13.12 10.07 27.27
CA HIS A 68 13.50 9.75 28.65
C HIS A 68 14.15 10.93 29.39
N LYS A 69 14.79 11.87 28.67
CA LYS A 69 15.38 13.09 29.25
C LYS A 69 14.33 14.15 29.54
N SER A 70 13.43 14.43 28.60
CA SER A 70 12.44 15.51 28.71
C SER A 70 11.22 15.11 29.54
N GLY A 71 10.94 13.81 29.69
CA GLY A 71 9.74 13.29 30.34
C GLY A 71 8.43 13.55 29.57
N SER A 72 8.53 14.21 28.41
CA SER A 72 7.43 14.45 27.48
C SER A 72 7.97 14.92 26.13
N THR A 73 7.47 14.33 25.07
CA THR A 73 7.56 14.79 23.68
C THR A 73 6.13 14.94 23.17
N SER A 74 5.92 15.69 22.07
CA SER A 74 4.58 15.79 21.46
C SER A 74 4.00 14.41 21.10
N TYR A 75 4.85 13.41 20.88
CA TYR A 75 4.47 12.04 20.53
C TYR A 75 5.45 11.01 21.13
N LEU A 76 4.98 9.78 21.42
CA LEU A 76 5.82 8.70 21.93
C LEU A 76 6.81 8.20 20.86
N PRO A 77 8.11 8.05 21.16
CA PRO A 77 9.10 7.53 20.21
C PRO A 77 8.73 6.14 19.66
N ALA A 78 9.12 5.85 18.42
CA ALA A 78 8.75 4.59 17.78
C ALA A 78 9.24 3.34 18.54
N LEU A 79 10.46 3.37 19.12
CA LEU A 79 10.97 2.26 19.94
C LEU A 79 10.16 2.06 21.23
N GLN A 80 9.68 3.15 21.84
CA GLN A 80 8.79 3.09 23.00
C GLN A 80 7.45 2.46 22.61
N GLN A 81 6.92 2.81 21.43
CA GLN A 81 5.69 2.23 20.90
C GLN A 81 5.84 0.73 20.61
N ILE A 82 6.95 0.29 20.01
CA ILE A 82 7.24 -1.14 19.82
C ILE A 82 7.28 -1.88 21.17
N GLY A 83 7.93 -1.30 22.18
CA GLY A 83 7.89 -1.87 23.54
C GLY A 83 6.48 -1.94 24.11
N ASN A 84 5.68 -0.86 23.98
CA ASN A 84 4.32 -0.80 24.50
C ASN A 84 3.40 -1.82 23.81
N VAL A 85 3.55 -1.99 22.50
CA VAL A 85 2.82 -2.99 21.72
C VAL A 85 3.25 -4.40 22.13
N ALA A 86 4.53 -4.62 22.38
CA ALA A 86 5.06 -5.89 22.88
C ALA A 86 4.53 -6.29 24.28
N ALA A 87 3.88 -5.37 25.00
CA ALA A 87 3.23 -5.62 26.29
C ALA A 87 1.74 -6.01 26.19
N LEU A 88 1.15 -5.97 24.99
CA LEU A 88 -0.29 -6.22 24.81
C LEU A 88 -0.67 -7.68 25.10
N PRO A 89 -1.79 -7.95 25.81
CA PRO A 89 -2.21 -9.31 26.12
C PRO A 89 -2.44 -10.18 24.88
N GLY A 90 -1.98 -11.44 24.94
CA GLY A 90 -2.11 -12.42 23.86
C GLY A 90 -1.27 -12.16 22.61
N ILE A 91 -0.35 -11.18 22.63
CA ILE A 91 0.58 -10.96 21.51
C ILE A 91 1.49 -12.17 21.30
N VAL A 92 1.73 -12.52 20.04
CA VAL A 92 2.47 -13.70 19.62
C VAL A 92 3.76 -13.31 18.88
N GLY A 93 4.83 -14.08 19.11
CA GLY A 93 6.10 -13.95 18.39
C GLY A 93 6.90 -12.73 18.80
N ALA A 94 6.66 -11.59 18.13
CA ALA A 94 7.36 -10.33 18.37
C ALA A 94 6.51 -9.11 17.98
N SER A 95 6.79 -7.95 18.57
CA SER A 95 6.34 -6.68 18.00
C SER A 95 7.29 -6.25 16.88
N ILE A 96 6.80 -6.19 15.64
CA ILE A 96 7.65 -5.95 14.46
C ILE A 96 7.55 -4.50 14.00
N GLY A 97 8.68 -3.80 13.97
CA GLY A 97 8.85 -2.53 13.27
C GLY A 97 9.48 -2.76 11.90
N LEU A 98 8.87 -2.23 10.84
CA LEU A 98 9.35 -2.35 9.46
C LEU A 98 10.28 -1.18 9.08
N PRO A 99 10.96 -1.23 7.92
CA PRO A 99 11.98 -0.23 7.56
C PRO A 99 11.51 1.22 7.52
N ASP A 100 10.23 1.44 7.28
CA ASP A 100 9.53 2.72 7.32
C ASP A 100 9.01 3.12 8.71
N ILE A 101 9.34 2.37 9.77
CA ILE A 101 8.89 2.65 11.14
C ILE A 101 9.19 4.09 11.56
N HIS A 102 8.17 4.73 12.13
CA HIS A 102 8.28 6.05 12.74
C HIS A 102 7.19 6.17 13.81
N THR A 103 7.17 7.31 14.50
CA THR A 103 6.17 7.53 15.54
C THR A 103 4.75 7.44 14.98
N GLY A 104 4.00 6.43 15.43
CA GLY A 104 2.59 6.19 15.10
C GLY A 104 2.34 5.11 14.03
N TYR A 105 3.32 4.72 13.23
CA TYR A 105 3.16 3.84 12.05
C TYR A 105 4.37 2.95 11.77
N GLY A 106 4.19 1.96 10.88
CA GLY A 106 5.26 1.11 10.36
C GLY A 106 5.50 -0.14 11.21
N PHE A 107 4.43 -0.71 11.78
CA PHE A 107 4.53 -1.95 12.54
C PHE A 107 3.49 -3.00 12.12
N ALA A 108 3.81 -4.26 12.40
CA ALA A 108 2.95 -5.41 12.25
C ALA A 108 3.00 -6.27 13.52
N ILE A 109 1.85 -6.73 14.00
CA ILE A 109 1.74 -7.59 15.20
C ILE A 109 0.64 -8.62 15.03
N ALA A 110 0.69 -9.69 15.82
CA ALA A 110 -0.24 -10.79 15.72
C ALA A 110 -0.74 -11.26 17.09
N PHE A 111 -2.01 -11.66 17.15
CA PHE A 111 -2.68 -12.19 18.33
C PHE A 111 -3.31 -13.55 18.01
N ASP A 112 -3.16 -14.53 18.89
CA ASP A 112 -3.72 -15.88 18.67
C ASP A 112 -5.26 -15.86 18.83
N MET A 113 -6.00 -16.24 17.79
CA MET A 113 -7.47 -16.27 17.84
C MET A 113 -8.02 -17.27 18.87
N ASP A 114 -7.24 -18.29 19.22
CA ASP A 114 -7.65 -19.34 20.15
C ASP A 114 -7.23 -19.01 21.61
N ASP A 115 -6.45 -17.94 21.83
CA ASP A 115 -6.13 -17.45 23.18
C ASP A 115 -7.23 -16.48 23.68
N PRO A 116 -7.94 -16.79 24.78
CA PRO A 116 -8.96 -15.90 25.34
C PRO A 116 -8.40 -14.55 25.81
N GLU A 117 -7.10 -14.46 26.03
CA GLU A 117 -6.42 -13.23 26.42
C GLU A 117 -6.08 -12.33 25.21
N SER A 118 -6.19 -12.84 23.98
CA SER A 118 -5.89 -12.05 22.79
C SER A 118 -6.84 -10.86 22.61
N ILE A 119 -6.26 -9.75 22.15
CA ILE A 119 -6.97 -8.48 22.00
C ILE A 119 -7.11 -8.06 20.54
N VAL A 120 -8.02 -7.11 20.32
CA VAL A 120 -8.07 -6.28 19.12
C VAL A 120 -7.93 -4.82 19.55
N SER A 121 -7.06 -4.06 18.86
CA SER A 121 -6.86 -2.63 19.12
C SER A 121 -7.05 -1.81 17.84
N PRO A 122 -7.95 -0.80 17.83
CA PRO A 122 -8.03 0.18 16.74
C PRO A 122 -6.74 0.98 16.57
N GLY A 123 -5.99 1.21 17.65
CA GLY A 123 -4.68 1.87 17.61
C GLY A 123 -3.63 1.08 16.82
N GLY A 124 -3.78 -0.24 16.75
CA GLY A 124 -2.97 -1.17 15.94
C GLY A 124 -3.40 -1.29 14.48
N VAL A 125 -4.55 -0.73 14.10
CA VAL A 125 -5.02 -0.65 12.70
C VAL A 125 -4.79 0.76 12.13
N GLY A 126 -5.12 1.80 12.91
CA GLY A 126 -5.12 3.19 12.49
C GLY A 126 -6.53 3.73 12.25
N PHE A 127 -6.63 5.06 12.18
CA PHE A 127 -7.92 5.75 12.00
C PHE A 127 -8.46 5.59 10.57
N ASP A 128 -7.61 5.71 9.56
CA ASP A 128 -8.02 5.47 8.17
C ASP A 128 -7.93 3.98 7.86
N ILE A 129 -8.96 3.25 8.30
CA ILE A 129 -9.11 1.81 8.10
C ILE A 129 -9.08 1.49 6.60
N ASN A 130 -8.28 0.49 6.22
CA ASN A 130 -7.98 0.13 4.85
C ASN A 130 -7.56 1.33 3.99
N CYS A 131 -6.83 2.29 4.55
CA CYS A 131 -5.92 3.08 3.73
C CYS A 131 -4.99 2.09 3.01
N GLY A 132 -4.79 2.34 1.72
CA GLY A 132 -4.14 1.37 0.85
C GLY A 132 -3.93 1.93 -0.55
N VAL A 133 -3.32 1.10 -1.39
CA VAL A 133 -2.85 1.51 -2.71
C VAL A 133 -3.44 0.56 -3.75
N ARG A 134 -3.93 1.13 -4.85
CA ARG A 134 -4.29 0.41 -6.07
C ARG A 134 -3.39 0.87 -7.20
N MET A 135 -2.90 -0.06 -8.02
CA MET A 135 -2.14 0.26 -9.22
C MET A 135 -2.86 -0.24 -10.47
N LEU A 136 -2.94 0.63 -11.49
CA LEU A 136 -3.38 0.28 -12.84
C LEU A 136 -2.17 0.30 -13.76
N ARG A 137 -2.10 -0.63 -14.72
CA ARG A 137 -1.14 -0.60 -15.84
C ARG A 137 -1.84 -0.17 -17.12
N THR A 138 -1.10 0.33 -18.10
CA THR A 138 -1.62 0.67 -19.44
C THR A 138 -0.70 0.12 -20.53
N ASN A 139 -1.16 0.10 -21.78
CA ASN A 139 -0.28 -0.13 -22.93
C ASN A 139 0.40 1.14 -23.48
N LEU A 140 0.24 2.28 -22.80
CA LEU A 140 0.86 3.55 -23.17
C LEU A 140 2.32 3.62 -22.68
N THR A 141 3.08 4.45 -23.37
CA THR A 141 4.44 4.82 -23.02
C THR A 141 4.55 6.29 -22.66
N ILE A 142 5.71 6.67 -22.09
CA ILE A 142 6.03 8.06 -21.79
C ILE A 142 5.88 8.99 -22.99
N ASP A 143 6.20 8.52 -24.21
CA ASP A 143 6.10 9.32 -25.42
C ASP A 143 4.65 9.61 -25.82
N ASP A 144 3.72 8.72 -25.46
CA ASP A 144 2.29 8.92 -25.69
C ASP A 144 1.68 9.94 -24.72
N VAL A 145 2.13 9.92 -23.45
CA VAL A 145 1.55 10.75 -22.38
C VAL A 145 2.19 12.13 -22.30
N ARG A 146 3.50 12.26 -22.58
CA ARG A 146 4.24 13.53 -22.45
C ARG A 146 3.58 14.71 -23.18
N PRO A 147 3.09 14.58 -24.43
CA PRO A 147 2.45 15.68 -25.14
C PRO A 147 1.14 16.16 -24.51
N VAL A 148 0.44 15.28 -23.79
CA VAL A 148 -0.90 15.53 -23.23
C VAL A 148 -0.92 15.57 -21.70
N GLN A 149 0.24 15.56 -21.04
CA GLN A 149 0.34 15.41 -19.58
C GLN A 149 -0.52 16.42 -18.81
N GLN A 150 -0.53 17.69 -19.24
CA GLN A 150 -1.32 18.73 -18.56
C GLN A 150 -2.81 18.48 -18.72
N GLN A 151 -3.24 18.18 -19.94
CA GLN A 151 -4.63 17.86 -20.26
C GLN A 151 -5.11 16.60 -19.50
N LEU A 152 -4.25 15.59 -19.38
CA LEU A 152 -4.54 14.37 -18.63
C LEU A 152 -4.69 14.65 -17.14
N THR A 153 -3.75 15.38 -16.53
CA THR A 153 -3.85 15.76 -15.12
C THR A 153 -5.11 16.60 -14.86
N ASP A 154 -5.46 17.53 -15.77
CA ASP A 154 -6.70 18.32 -15.69
C ASP A 154 -7.95 17.45 -15.78
N ALA A 155 -7.99 16.49 -16.72
CA ALA A 155 -9.11 15.58 -16.88
C ALA A 155 -9.32 14.70 -15.64
N ILE A 156 -8.23 14.16 -15.08
CA ILE A 156 -8.27 13.38 -13.83
C ILE A 156 -8.79 14.25 -12.69
N PHE A 157 -8.23 15.45 -12.50
CA PHE A 157 -8.63 16.34 -11.40
C PHE A 157 -10.10 16.78 -11.48
N ASN A 158 -10.63 16.97 -12.69
CA ASN A 158 -12.03 17.33 -12.89
C ASN A 158 -13.01 16.19 -12.57
N LEU A 159 -12.59 14.95 -12.82
CA LEU A 159 -13.40 13.75 -12.64
C LEU A 159 -13.25 13.09 -11.27
N VAL A 160 -12.09 13.22 -10.62
CA VAL A 160 -11.79 12.65 -9.31
C VAL A 160 -11.88 13.75 -8.24
N PRO A 161 -12.91 13.75 -7.38
CA PRO A 161 -13.02 14.76 -6.33
C PRO A 161 -11.90 14.60 -5.28
N VAL A 162 -11.29 15.73 -4.91
CA VAL A 162 -10.19 15.85 -3.94
C VAL A 162 -10.53 16.81 -2.79
N GLY A 163 -9.74 16.74 -1.71
CA GLY A 163 -9.75 17.69 -0.60
C GLY A 163 -10.68 17.34 0.55
N VAL A 164 -10.50 18.05 1.67
CA VAL A 164 -11.37 17.95 2.85
C VAL A 164 -12.79 18.38 2.46
N GLY A 165 -13.74 17.47 2.59
CA GLY A 165 -15.14 17.73 2.22
C GLY A 165 -15.43 17.67 0.73
N GLY A 166 -14.48 17.18 -0.09
CA GLY A 166 -14.78 16.77 -1.46
C GLY A 166 -15.97 15.81 -1.47
N ARG A 167 -16.98 16.10 -2.30
CA ARG A 167 -18.22 15.33 -2.34
C ARG A 167 -18.30 14.50 -3.60
N ASN A 168 -18.86 13.31 -3.47
CA ASN A 168 -19.31 12.52 -4.58
C ASN A 168 -20.34 13.32 -5.40
N LYS A 169 -20.24 13.22 -6.72
CA LYS A 169 -21.21 13.76 -7.68
C LYS A 169 -22.27 12.73 -8.07
N ASP A 170 -22.06 11.44 -7.75
CA ASP A 170 -23.02 10.38 -8.01
C ASP A 170 -24.22 10.47 -7.05
N CYS A 171 -25.42 10.16 -7.55
CA CYS A 171 -26.64 10.12 -6.75
C CYS A 171 -26.74 8.81 -5.93
N LEU A 172 -25.82 8.62 -4.98
CA LEU A 172 -25.83 7.47 -4.08
C LEU A 172 -26.80 7.67 -2.90
N THR A 173 -27.46 6.58 -2.51
CA THR A 173 -28.39 6.54 -1.38
C THR A 173 -27.73 5.94 -0.13
N SER A 174 -28.37 6.09 1.03
CA SER A 174 -27.94 5.38 2.24
C SER A 174 -27.97 3.85 2.08
N GLU A 175 -28.90 3.33 1.27
CA GLU A 175 -28.96 1.90 0.97
C GLU A 175 -27.75 1.47 0.13
N ASP A 176 -27.34 2.28 -0.86
CA ASP A 176 -26.11 2.01 -1.62
C ASP A 176 -24.90 1.95 -0.70
N LEU A 177 -24.77 2.90 0.25
CA LEU A 177 -23.68 2.87 1.23
C LEU A 177 -23.73 1.59 2.09
N ARG A 178 -24.92 1.18 2.54
CA ARG A 178 -25.08 -0.06 3.30
C ARG A 178 -24.65 -1.28 2.49
N GLN A 179 -25.04 -1.35 1.22
CA GLN A 179 -24.62 -2.43 0.32
C GLN A 179 -23.11 -2.40 0.06
N VAL A 180 -22.50 -1.22 -0.08
CA VAL A 180 -21.04 -1.06 -0.17
C VAL A 180 -20.35 -1.64 1.06
N MET A 181 -20.81 -1.29 2.27
CA MET A 181 -20.23 -1.80 3.52
C MET A 181 -20.33 -3.33 3.65
N LEU A 182 -21.37 -3.96 3.10
CA LEU A 182 -21.59 -5.41 3.22
C LEU A 182 -20.94 -6.22 2.09
N ARG A 183 -20.99 -5.70 0.85
CA ARG A 183 -20.66 -6.44 -0.37
C ARG A 183 -19.32 -6.04 -0.98
N GLY A 184 -18.75 -4.90 -0.59
CA GLY A 184 -17.48 -4.43 -1.12
C GLY A 184 -17.47 -4.40 -2.66
N MET A 185 -16.46 -5.02 -3.25
CA MET A 185 -16.23 -4.96 -4.70
C MET A 185 -17.33 -5.59 -5.56
N ASP A 186 -18.09 -6.54 -5.03
CA ASP A 186 -19.24 -7.13 -5.74
C ASP A 186 -20.30 -6.07 -6.08
N TRP A 187 -20.56 -5.13 -5.16
CA TRP A 187 -21.46 -4.01 -5.43
C TRP A 187 -20.89 -3.08 -6.50
N ALA A 188 -19.58 -2.82 -6.47
CA ALA A 188 -18.93 -1.95 -7.44
C ALA A 188 -18.98 -2.55 -8.86
N VAL A 189 -18.79 -3.87 -8.98
CA VAL A 189 -18.93 -4.59 -10.27
C VAL A 189 -20.37 -4.51 -10.76
N GLU A 190 -21.36 -4.80 -9.90
CA GLU A 190 -22.78 -4.74 -10.27
C GLU A 190 -23.20 -3.35 -10.75
N LYS A 191 -22.70 -2.29 -10.12
CA LYS A 191 -22.99 -0.90 -10.48
C LYS A 191 -22.13 -0.35 -11.63
N GLY A 192 -21.18 -1.13 -12.15
CA GLY A 192 -20.30 -0.72 -13.25
C GLY A 192 -19.13 0.19 -12.86
N PHE A 193 -18.83 0.30 -11.57
CA PHE A 193 -17.66 1.03 -11.04
C PHE A 193 -16.39 0.17 -10.96
N ALA A 194 -16.47 -1.12 -11.27
CA ALA A 194 -15.36 -2.04 -11.31
C ALA A 194 -15.52 -3.03 -12.46
N TRP A 195 -14.42 -3.51 -13.03
CA TRP A 195 -14.44 -4.70 -13.87
C TRP A 195 -14.40 -5.96 -12.99
N PRO A 196 -15.00 -7.09 -13.41
CA PRO A 196 -14.92 -8.34 -12.65
C PRO A 196 -13.47 -8.73 -12.31
N GLN A 197 -12.52 -8.53 -13.23
CA GLN A 197 -11.10 -8.84 -13.04
C GLN A 197 -10.41 -7.93 -12.01
N ASP A 198 -10.96 -6.74 -11.72
CA ASP A 198 -10.41 -5.87 -10.66
C ASP A 198 -10.58 -6.52 -9.28
N SER A 199 -11.66 -7.29 -9.07
CA SER A 199 -11.87 -8.02 -7.81
C SER A 199 -10.82 -9.13 -7.61
N LEU A 200 -10.43 -9.83 -8.67
CA LEU A 200 -9.41 -10.88 -8.58
C LEU A 200 -8.04 -10.32 -8.19
N HIS A 201 -7.71 -9.12 -8.66
CA HIS A 201 -6.48 -8.41 -8.35
C HIS A 201 -6.63 -7.43 -7.18
N CYS A 202 -7.48 -7.78 -6.21
CA CYS A 202 -7.71 -7.00 -5.01
C CYS A 202 -7.54 -7.90 -3.80
N GLU A 203 -6.85 -7.40 -2.78
CA GLU A 203 -6.72 -8.08 -1.50
C GLU A 203 -8.13 -8.41 -0.94
N GLU A 204 -8.30 -9.62 -0.38
CA GLU A 204 -9.60 -10.17 0.04
C GLU A 204 -10.65 -10.19 -1.08
N ARG A 205 -10.22 -10.19 -2.35
CA ARG A 205 -11.07 -9.96 -3.52
C ARG A 205 -11.92 -8.69 -3.44
N GLY A 206 -11.45 -7.72 -2.65
CA GLY A 206 -12.12 -6.46 -2.35
C GLY A 206 -13.34 -6.59 -1.45
N GLN A 207 -13.45 -7.68 -0.68
CA GLN A 207 -14.52 -7.87 0.30
C GLN A 207 -14.02 -8.59 1.56
N VAL A 208 -13.98 -7.85 2.67
CA VAL A 208 -13.82 -8.41 4.02
C VAL A 208 -15.19 -8.79 4.58
N LEU A 209 -15.32 -10.00 5.11
CA LEU A 209 -16.58 -10.50 5.66
C LEU A 209 -16.99 -9.69 6.90
N VAL A 210 -18.19 -9.09 6.83
CA VAL A 210 -18.85 -8.47 7.99
C VAL A 210 -19.52 -9.57 8.82
N LEU A 211 -18.99 -9.83 10.01
CA LEU A 211 -19.45 -10.94 10.87
C LEU A 211 -20.87 -10.72 11.38
N ASP A 212 -21.22 -9.49 11.76
CA ASP A 212 -22.56 -9.12 12.21
C ASP A 212 -23.02 -7.79 11.57
N PRO A 213 -23.88 -7.85 10.52
CA PRO A 213 -24.46 -6.68 9.87
C PRO A 213 -25.30 -5.76 10.76
N SER A 214 -25.67 -6.19 11.97
CA SER A 214 -26.38 -5.32 12.92
C SER A 214 -25.43 -4.33 13.62
N GLN A 215 -24.12 -4.61 13.65
CA GLN A 215 -23.10 -3.81 14.36
C GLN A 215 -22.60 -2.60 13.56
N ILE A 216 -22.87 -2.55 12.25
CA ILE A 216 -22.28 -1.55 11.36
C ILE A 216 -23.09 -0.26 11.25
N GLY A 217 -24.33 -0.25 11.77
CA GLY A 217 -25.20 0.93 11.73
C GLY A 217 -24.64 2.06 12.60
N ASN A 218 -24.34 3.20 11.98
CA ASN A 218 -23.80 4.37 12.68
C ASN A 218 -24.11 5.64 11.90
N GLU A 219 -25.11 6.38 12.35
CA GLU A 219 -25.59 7.59 11.67
C GLU A 219 -24.48 8.61 11.43
N ARG A 220 -23.55 8.75 12.39
CA ARG A 220 -22.44 9.71 12.29
C ARG A 220 -21.39 9.26 11.28
N ALA A 221 -21.01 7.98 11.26
CA ALA A 221 -20.06 7.43 10.30
C ALA A 221 -20.66 7.45 8.89
N GLU A 222 -21.93 7.09 8.74
CA GLU A 222 -22.65 7.10 7.46
C GLU A 222 -22.81 8.52 6.90
N ALA A 223 -23.18 9.49 7.74
CA ALA A 223 -23.27 10.90 7.34
C ALA A 223 -21.93 11.48 6.87
N ARG A 224 -20.81 10.98 7.42
CA ARG A 224 -19.46 11.35 6.98
C ARG A 224 -19.03 10.59 5.71
N GLY A 225 -19.37 9.30 5.61
CA GLY A 225 -18.93 8.39 4.56
C GLY A 225 -19.66 8.55 3.24
N LEU A 226 -21.00 8.61 3.27
CA LEU A 226 -21.83 8.68 2.06
C LEU A 226 -21.38 9.78 1.08
N PRO A 227 -21.19 11.04 1.50
CA PRO A 227 -20.75 12.07 0.57
C PRO A 227 -19.30 11.91 0.12
N GLN A 228 -18.49 11.07 0.76
CA GLN A 228 -17.05 10.93 0.49
C GLN A 228 -16.69 9.70 -0.35
N LEU A 229 -17.67 8.84 -0.66
CA LEU A 229 -17.45 7.66 -1.49
C LEU A 229 -17.04 8.06 -2.93
N GLY A 230 -15.99 7.44 -3.47
CA GLY A 230 -15.35 7.77 -4.74
C GLY A 230 -14.39 8.98 -4.68
N THR A 231 -14.02 9.48 -3.51
CA THR A 231 -13.14 10.67 -3.37
C THR A 231 -11.75 10.31 -2.82
N LEU A 232 -10.73 11.05 -3.26
CA LEU A 232 -9.35 10.83 -2.81
C LEU A 232 -9.17 11.26 -1.35
N GLY A 233 -9.53 12.51 -1.06
CA GLY A 233 -9.33 13.11 0.25
C GLY A 233 -8.19 14.12 0.38
N SER A 234 -7.57 14.12 1.56
CA SER A 234 -6.48 14.99 2.00
C SER A 234 -5.40 14.15 2.72
N GLY A 235 -4.34 14.79 3.22
CA GLY A 235 -3.18 14.10 3.79
C GLY A 235 -2.29 13.53 2.68
N ASN A 236 -1.65 12.40 2.92
CA ASN A 236 -0.84 11.68 1.93
C ASN A 236 -1.62 10.99 0.79
N HIS A 237 -2.93 11.22 0.64
CA HIS A 237 -3.70 10.59 -0.44
C HIS A 237 -3.47 11.26 -1.80
N TYR A 238 -3.29 10.45 -2.85
CA TYR A 238 -3.04 10.92 -4.21
C TYR A 238 -3.54 9.95 -5.29
N ALA A 239 -3.64 10.45 -6.51
CA ALA A 239 -3.65 9.65 -7.73
C ALA A 239 -2.53 10.14 -8.64
N GLU A 240 -1.59 9.27 -8.99
CA GLU A 240 -0.38 9.64 -9.71
C GLU A 240 -0.23 8.82 -11.00
N VAL A 241 0.03 9.50 -12.11
CA VAL A 241 0.42 8.86 -13.38
C VAL A 241 1.94 8.76 -13.39
N GLN A 242 2.43 7.52 -13.37
CA GLN A 242 3.83 7.17 -13.17
C GLN A 242 4.40 6.49 -14.42
N VAL A 243 5.72 6.53 -14.55
CA VAL A 243 6.47 5.78 -15.57
C VAL A 243 7.31 4.71 -14.91
N VAL A 244 7.25 3.49 -15.46
CA VAL A 244 8.17 2.40 -15.08
C VAL A 244 9.56 2.76 -15.60
N THR A 245 10.53 2.95 -14.71
CA THR A 245 11.90 3.30 -15.12
C THR A 245 12.77 2.05 -15.20
N ASP A 246 12.69 1.20 -14.19
CA ASP A 246 13.57 0.05 -14.03
C ASP A 246 12.76 -1.21 -13.74
N ILE A 247 13.20 -2.30 -14.37
CA ILE A 247 12.69 -3.65 -14.14
C ILE A 247 13.84 -4.49 -13.61
N TYR A 248 13.64 -5.09 -12.43
CA TYR A 248 14.62 -5.89 -11.72
C TYR A 248 14.30 -7.39 -11.77
N ASP A 249 13.01 -7.74 -11.82
CA ASP A 249 12.51 -9.09 -12.07
C ASP A 249 11.58 -9.05 -13.28
N GLN A 250 12.07 -9.60 -14.39
CA GLN A 250 11.36 -9.57 -15.67
C GLN A 250 10.13 -10.50 -15.68
N ASP A 251 10.21 -11.64 -14.99
CA ASP A 251 9.15 -12.65 -15.00
C ASP A 251 7.98 -12.16 -14.14
N ALA A 252 8.28 -11.63 -12.95
CA ALA A 252 7.26 -11.04 -12.08
C ALA A 252 6.62 -9.79 -12.71
N ALA A 253 7.42 -8.92 -13.35
CA ALA A 253 6.87 -7.78 -14.07
C ALA A 253 5.95 -8.20 -15.23
N MET A 254 6.35 -9.22 -16.01
CA MET A 254 5.55 -9.73 -17.12
C MET A 254 4.22 -10.34 -16.63
N ALA A 255 4.23 -11.09 -15.53
CA ALA A 255 3.01 -11.61 -14.90
C ALA A 255 2.05 -10.47 -14.50
N MET A 256 2.58 -9.35 -14.02
CA MET A 256 1.80 -8.14 -13.69
C MET A 256 1.37 -7.30 -14.92
N GLY A 257 1.70 -7.73 -16.14
CA GLY A 257 1.42 -6.98 -17.38
C GLY A 257 2.30 -5.74 -17.58
N ILE A 258 3.48 -5.72 -16.94
CA ILE A 258 4.49 -4.67 -17.07
C ILE A 258 5.64 -5.22 -17.92
N VAL A 259 5.67 -4.82 -19.19
CA VAL A 259 6.49 -5.52 -20.20
C VAL A 259 7.75 -4.76 -20.60
N LYS A 260 7.87 -3.47 -20.26
CA LYS A 260 9.02 -2.63 -20.62
C LYS A 260 9.15 -1.38 -19.76
N SER A 261 10.39 -0.89 -19.62
CA SER A 261 10.65 0.48 -19.16
C SER A 261 9.98 1.49 -20.11
N GLY A 262 9.54 2.60 -19.55
CA GLY A 262 8.77 3.64 -20.23
C GLY A 262 7.26 3.40 -20.23
N GLN A 263 6.77 2.24 -19.77
CA GLN A 263 5.34 1.95 -19.66
C GLN A 263 4.66 2.83 -18.60
N ILE A 264 3.43 3.26 -18.88
CA ILE A 264 2.66 4.12 -18.01
C ILE A 264 1.78 3.31 -17.08
N CYS A 265 1.89 3.64 -15.79
CA CYS A 265 1.06 3.08 -14.72
C CYS A 265 0.39 4.20 -13.93
N ILE A 266 -0.64 3.87 -13.16
CA ILE A 266 -1.37 4.81 -12.33
C ILE A 266 -1.48 4.24 -10.93
N MET A 267 -1.01 4.98 -9.93
CA MET A 267 -1.12 4.62 -8.52
C MET A 267 -2.18 5.47 -7.84
N ILE A 268 -3.08 4.83 -7.09
CA ILE A 268 -4.20 5.44 -6.37
C ILE A 268 -4.03 5.10 -4.89
N HIS A 269 -3.75 6.11 -4.08
CA HIS A 269 -3.60 5.96 -2.63
C HIS A 269 -4.74 6.69 -1.91
N CYS A 270 -5.63 5.92 -1.29
CA CYS A 270 -6.67 6.44 -0.40
C CYS A 270 -7.25 5.32 0.49
N GLY A 271 -8.05 5.71 1.48
CA GLY A 271 -8.71 4.80 2.41
C GLY A 271 -10.22 4.96 2.55
N SER A 272 -10.71 4.66 3.76
CA SER A 272 -12.12 4.64 4.14
C SER A 272 -12.68 6.03 4.50
N ARG A 273 -11.85 7.06 4.39
CA ARG A 273 -12.26 8.46 4.54
C ARG A 273 -12.85 8.70 5.94
N GLY A 274 -13.84 9.60 6.04
CA GLY A 274 -14.48 9.93 7.32
C GLY A 274 -15.24 8.78 7.97
N LEU A 275 -15.59 7.72 7.22
CA LEU A 275 -16.33 6.57 7.73
C LEU A 275 -15.46 5.73 8.66
N GLY A 276 -14.32 5.22 8.18
CA GLY A 276 -13.42 4.42 9.01
C GLY A 276 -12.82 5.23 10.16
N HIS A 277 -12.51 6.52 9.93
CA HIS A 277 -12.06 7.40 11.01
C HIS A 277 -13.12 7.49 12.13
N GLN A 278 -14.41 7.59 11.79
CA GLN A 278 -15.46 7.64 12.82
C GLN A 278 -15.57 6.31 13.56
N PHE A 279 -15.51 5.17 12.87
CA PHE A 279 -15.51 3.86 13.52
C PHE A 279 -14.32 3.66 14.45
N ALA A 280 -13.12 4.09 14.06
CA ALA A 280 -11.94 4.01 14.92
C ALA A 280 -12.09 4.92 16.16
N ASP A 281 -12.55 6.16 15.98
CA ASP A 281 -12.76 7.12 17.09
C ASP A 281 -13.81 6.63 18.11
N ASP A 282 -14.91 6.05 17.62
CA ASP A 282 -15.96 5.48 18.47
C ASP A 282 -15.42 4.25 19.22
N ALA A 283 -14.72 3.34 18.51
CA ALA A 283 -14.16 2.13 19.10
C ALA A 283 -13.10 2.40 20.17
N ILE A 284 -12.24 3.41 19.98
CA ILE A 284 -11.24 3.80 21.00
C ILE A 284 -11.93 4.18 22.31
N LYS A 285 -13.02 4.94 22.25
CA LYS A 285 -13.78 5.36 23.44
C LYS A 285 -14.48 4.17 24.11
N GLU A 286 -15.18 3.36 23.32
CA GLU A 286 -15.87 2.15 23.80
C GLU A 286 -14.89 1.18 24.47
N MET A 287 -13.73 0.94 23.84
CA MET A 287 -12.72 0.02 24.36
C MET A 287 -11.99 0.56 25.58
N ALA A 288 -11.78 1.88 25.70
CA ALA A 288 -11.20 2.46 26.91
C ALA A 288 -12.04 2.16 28.16
N ASP A 289 -13.38 2.09 28.02
CA ASP A 289 -14.27 1.70 29.11
C ASP A 289 -14.29 0.17 29.32
N ALA A 290 -14.25 -0.62 28.24
CA ALA A 290 -14.11 -2.07 28.33
C ALA A 290 -12.82 -2.50 29.06
N MET A 291 -11.70 -1.83 28.80
CA MET A 291 -10.43 -2.11 29.49
C MET A 291 -10.52 -1.90 31.01
N LYS A 292 -11.21 -0.84 31.46
CA LYS A 292 -11.39 -0.59 32.89
C LYS A 292 -12.23 -1.71 33.52
N ARG A 293 -13.29 -2.13 32.84
CA ARG A 293 -14.17 -3.25 33.27
C ARG A 293 -13.39 -4.56 33.35
N ASP A 294 -12.60 -4.85 32.33
CA ASP A 294 -11.93 -6.15 32.15
C ASP A 294 -10.51 -6.15 32.75
N SER A 295 -10.12 -5.07 33.43
CA SER A 295 -8.80 -4.87 34.06
C SER A 295 -7.61 -5.06 33.11
N ILE A 296 -7.79 -4.69 31.84
CA ILE A 296 -6.73 -4.73 30.83
C ILE A 296 -5.79 -3.55 31.03
N GLN A 297 -4.52 -3.84 31.30
CA GLN A 297 -3.49 -2.82 31.47
C GLN A 297 -2.67 -2.66 30.19
N VAL A 298 -2.51 -1.41 29.76
CA VAL A 298 -1.65 -1.02 28.63
C VAL A 298 -0.74 0.12 29.06
N ASN A 299 0.42 0.22 28.41
CA ASN A 299 1.40 1.26 28.70
C ASN A 299 1.08 2.60 27.99
N ASP A 300 0.16 2.58 27.02
CA ASP A 300 -0.27 3.75 26.24
C ASP A 300 -1.78 3.68 25.99
N GLN A 301 -2.50 4.77 26.31
CA GLN A 301 -3.95 4.87 26.10
C GLN A 301 -4.34 4.82 24.62
N MET A 302 -3.44 5.20 23.70
CA MET A 302 -3.67 5.05 22.26
C MET A 302 -3.71 3.58 21.81
N LEU A 303 -3.27 2.65 22.66
CA LEU A 303 -3.43 1.20 22.48
C LEU A 303 -4.70 0.68 23.15
N SER A 304 -5.74 1.51 23.25
CA SER A 304 -7.06 1.07 23.73
C SER A 304 -7.51 -0.19 22.97
N CYS A 305 -7.99 -1.19 23.70
CA CYS A 305 -8.25 -2.52 23.16
C CYS A 305 -9.30 -3.28 23.96
N THR A 306 -9.79 -4.39 23.42
CA THR A 306 -10.65 -5.34 24.12
C THR A 306 -10.31 -6.76 23.67
N ARG A 307 -10.79 -7.78 24.38
CA ARG A 307 -10.59 -9.17 23.94
C ARG A 307 -11.25 -9.38 22.58
N ILE A 308 -10.63 -10.19 21.72
CA ILE A 308 -11.14 -10.43 20.36
C ILE A 308 -12.59 -10.93 20.39
N ASN A 309 -12.90 -11.84 21.31
CA ASN A 309 -14.19 -12.50 21.41
C ASN A 309 -15.21 -11.76 22.29
N SER A 310 -14.89 -10.55 22.79
CA SER A 310 -15.86 -9.72 23.51
C SER A 310 -16.90 -9.12 22.56
N THR A 311 -18.01 -8.63 23.11
CA THR A 311 -19.03 -7.91 22.35
C THR A 311 -18.43 -6.70 21.61
N GLU A 312 -17.60 -5.92 22.31
CA GLU A 312 -16.94 -4.74 21.72
C GLU A 312 -15.91 -5.14 20.65
N GLY A 313 -15.20 -6.26 20.84
CA GLY A 313 -14.20 -6.76 19.90
C GLY A 313 -14.84 -7.21 18.58
N GLN A 314 -15.89 -8.03 18.67
CA GLN A 314 -16.64 -8.50 17.49
C GLN A 314 -17.38 -7.36 16.78
N ALA A 315 -17.92 -6.40 17.52
CA ALA A 315 -18.53 -5.21 16.95
C ALA A 315 -17.52 -4.36 16.18
N TYR A 316 -16.33 -4.11 16.76
CA TYR A 316 -15.26 -3.38 16.06
C TYR A 316 -14.76 -4.12 14.83
N LEU A 317 -14.55 -5.43 14.89
CA LEU A 317 -14.14 -6.23 13.72
C LEU A 317 -15.17 -6.14 12.58
N SER A 318 -16.47 -6.16 12.90
CA SER A 318 -17.54 -5.97 11.90
C SER A 318 -17.54 -4.56 11.30
N LYS A 319 -17.37 -3.52 12.12
CA LYS A 319 -17.24 -2.12 11.66
C LYS A 319 -15.98 -1.91 10.81
N MET A 320 -14.85 -2.52 11.19
CA MET A 320 -13.60 -2.48 10.44
C MET A 320 -13.73 -3.18 9.09
N ALA A 321 -14.39 -4.35 9.02
CA ALA A 321 -14.69 -5.02 7.77
C ALA A 321 -15.55 -4.13 6.85
N ALA A 322 -16.59 -3.50 7.40
CA ALA A 322 -17.43 -2.55 6.66
C ALA A 322 -16.65 -1.34 6.11
N ALA A 323 -15.78 -0.73 6.92
CA ALA A 323 -14.90 0.35 6.47
C ALA A 323 -13.89 -0.12 5.42
N SER A 324 -13.41 -1.36 5.54
CA SER A 324 -12.51 -1.97 4.55
C SER A 324 -13.20 -2.14 3.20
N ASN A 325 -14.43 -2.63 3.20
CA ASN A 325 -15.25 -2.75 1.99
C ASN A 325 -15.52 -1.39 1.34
N PHE A 326 -15.82 -0.38 2.15
CA PHE A 326 -15.95 1.00 1.67
C PHE A 326 -14.67 1.49 0.99
N ALA A 327 -13.49 1.27 1.59
CA ALA A 327 -12.22 1.73 1.04
C ALA A 327 -11.86 1.05 -0.29
N TYR A 328 -12.09 -0.26 -0.40
CA TYR A 328 -11.91 -0.97 -1.67
C TYR A 328 -12.80 -0.36 -2.77
N VAL A 329 -14.11 -0.20 -2.49
CA VAL A 329 -15.05 0.42 -3.45
C VAL A 329 -14.63 1.85 -3.79
N ASN A 330 -14.18 2.62 -2.80
CA ASN A 330 -13.68 3.98 -2.99
C ASN A 330 -12.53 4.02 -4.02
N ARG A 331 -11.51 3.16 -3.85
CA ARG A 331 -10.40 3.03 -4.82
C ARG A 331 -10.88 2.59 -6.19
N SER A 332 -11.85 1.69 -6.28
CA SER A 332 -12.39 1.25 -7.57
C SER A 332 -13.18 2.34 -8.31
N MET A 333 -14.00 3.11 -7.59
CA MET A 333 -14.71 4.25 -8.18
C MET A 333 -13.74 5.33 -8.69
N ILE A 334 -12.63 5.55 -7.99
CA ILE A 334 -11.56 6.45 -8.46
C ILE A 334 -10.89 5.87 -9.71
N ALA A 335 -10.57 4.57 -9.72
CA ALA A 335 -10.02 3.89 -10.89
C ALA A 335 -10.94 4.00 -12.12
N HIS A 336 -12.25 3.82 -11.93
CA HIS A 336 -13.26 4.01 -12.98
C HIS A 336 -13.25 5.44 -13.55
N ARG A 337 -13.14 6.46 -12.69
CA ARG A 337 -13.05 7.87 -13.12
C ARG A 337 -11.75 8.19 -13.84
N ILE A 338 -10.64 7.60 -13.41
CA ILE A 338 -9.36 7.70 -14.12
C ILE A 338 -9.44 7.05 -15.49
N ARG A 339 -10.03 5.86 -15.62
CA ARG A 339 -10.32 5.21 -16.91
C ARG A 339 -11.14 6.13 -17.84
N ALA A 340 -12.13 6.84 -17.29
CA ALA A 340 -12.90 7.84 -18.03
C ALA A 340 -12.05 9.06 -18.46
N ALA A 341 -11.15 9.54 -17.61
CA ALA A 341 -10.22 10.63 -17.94
C ALA A 341 -9.28 10.26 -19.10
N PHE A 342 -8.69 9.05 -19.05
CA PHE A 342 -7.85 8.54 -20.12
C PHE A 342 -8.64 8.39 -21.42
N LYS A 343 -9.88 7.89 -21.36
CA LYS A 343 -10.77 7.84 -22.53
C LYS A 343 -11.03 9.22 -23.14
N GLN A 344 -11.25 10.25 -22.31
CA GLN A 344 -11.48 11.62 -22.79
C GLN A 344 -10.26 12.20 -23.51
N VAL A 345 -9.05 11.91 -23.04
CA VAL A 345 -7.81 12.49 -23.57
C VAL A 345 -7.27 11.72 -24.78
N PHE A 346 -7.30 10.39 -24.73
CA PHE A 346 -6.74 9.54 -25.78
C PHE A 346 -7.76 9.10 -26.84
N ASN A 347 -9.06 9.36 -26.62
CA ASN A 347 -10.15 8.92 -27.49
C ASN A 347 -10.11 7.41 -27.79
N ARG A 348 -9.69 6.61 -26.81
CA ARG A 348 -9.63 5.14 -26.81
C ARG A 348 -10.32 4.62 -25.57
N SER A 349 -10.97 3.47 -25.65
CA SER A 349 -11.58 2.85 -24.47
C SER A 349 -10.51 2.45 -23.45
N ALA A 350 -10.91 2.29 -22.19
CA ALA A 350 -9.98 1.86 -21.15
C ALA A 350 -9.47 0.43 -21.38
N GLU A 351 -10.27 -0.41 -22.03
CA GLU A 351 -9.91 -1.75 -22.50
C GLU A 351 -8.88 -1.67 -23.64
N GLU A 352 -9.06 -0.78 -24.62
CA GLU A 352 -8.08 -0.56 -25.70
C GLU A 352 -6.75 0.00 -25.18
N LEU A 353 -6.81 0.79 -24.10
CA LEU A 353 -5.64 1.31 -23.36
C LEU A 353 -5.10 0.31 -22.34
N GLU A 354 -5.76 -0.84 -22.22
CA GLU A 354 -5.28 -1.95 -21.40
C GLU A 354 -5.14 -1.56 -19.91
N MET A 355 -6.07 -0.73 -19.41
CA MET A 355 -6.10 -0.14 -18.07
C MET A 355 -6.49 -1.13 -16.94
N ALA A 356 -5.86 -2.30 -16.92
CA ALA A 356 -6.11 -3.36 -15.95
C ALA A 356 -5.51 -3.04 -14.57
N THR A 357 -6.17 -3.50 -13.51
CA THR A 357 -5.62 -3.45 -12.15
C THR A 357 -4.45 -4.44 -12.04
N VAL A 358 -3.28 -3.95 -11.62
CA VAL A 358 -2.13 -4.79 -11.26
C VAL A 358 -2.42 -5.44 -9.91
N TYR A 359 -2.66 -4.62 -8.88
CA TYR A 359 -3.11 -5.08 -7.57
C TYR A 359 -3.74 -3.94 -6.76
N ASP A 360 -4.46 -4.29 -5.70
CA ASP A 360 -5.03 -3.38 -4.70
C ASP A 360 -4.79 -3.98 -3.30
N VAL A 361 -4.08 -3.25 -2.44
CA VAL A 361 -3.58 -3.76 -1.16
C VAL A 361 -3.77 -2.75 -0.03
N ALA A 362 -4.11 -3.25 1.15
CA ALA A 362 -4.29 -2.45 2.36
C ALA A 362 -2.97 -2.28 3.12
N HIS A 363 -2.80 -1.15 3.81
CA HIS A 363 -1.70 -0.96 4.78
C HIS A 363 -2.13 -0.56 6.20
N ASN A 364 -3.43 -0.40 6.44
CA ASN A 364 -4.04 -0.16 7.75
C ASN A 364 -5.21 -1.13 7.96
N ILE A 365 -4.94 -2.35 8.43
CA ILE A 365 -5.99 -3.38 8.55
C ILE A 365 -5.63 -4.42 9.61
N ALA A 366 -6.62 -5.07 10.21
CA ALA A 366 -6.41 -6.32 10.93
C ALA A 366 -7.10 -7.48 10.21
N LYS A 367 -6.43 -8.63 10.07
CA LYS A 367 -6.97 -9.79 9.34
C LYS A 367 -6.67 -11.09 10.07
N VAL A 368 -7.61 -12.02 9.99
CA VAL A 368 -7.39 -13.39 10.49
C VAL A 368 -6.65 -14.17 9.42
N GLU A 369 -5.45 -14.62 9.74
CA GLU A 369 -4.53 -15.31 8.82
C GLU A 369 -3.97 -16.57 9.47
N ARG A 370 -3.48 -17.51 8.66
CA ARG A 370 -2.81 -18.72 9.15
C ARG A 370 -1.30 -18.50 9.10
N HIS A 371 -0.64 -18.73 10.23
CA HIS A 371 0.81 -18.57 10.36
C HIS A 371 1.38 -19.72 11.18
N ILE A 372 2.63 -20.09 10.89
CA ILE A 372 3.37 -21.07 11.70
C ILE A 372 4.09 -20.32 12.82
N VAL A 373 3.77 -20.66 14.07
CA VAL A 373 4.41 -20.12 15.26
C VAL A 373 4.93 -21.29 16.08
N ASP A 374 6.21 -21.27 16.41
CA ASP A 374 6.89 -22.36 17.14
C ASP A 374 6.66 -23.75 16.51
N GLY A 375 6.60 -23.80 15.17
CA GLY A 375 6.38 -25.02 14.39
C GLY A 375 4.93 -25.49 14.31
N VAL A 376 3.96 -24.74 14.86
CA VAL A 376 2.54 -25.07 14.87
C VAL A 376 1.75 -24.05 14.06
N GLU A 377 0.85 -24.52 13.18
CA GLU A 377 -0.11 -23.63 12.50
C GLU A 377 -1.09 -23.05 13.51
N LYS A 378 -1.22 -21.72 13.53
CA LYS A 378 -2.18 -20.96 14.34
C LYS A 378 -2.98 -20.02 13.47
N ARG A 379 -4.20 -19.70 13.90
CA ARG A 379 -4.99 -18.60 13.35
C ARG A 379 -4.67 -17.35 14.13
N LEU A 380 -4.09 -16.36 13.47
CA LEU A 380 -3.69 -15.11 14.10
C LEU A 380 -4.52 -13.96 13.57
N LEU A 381 -4.96 -13.06 14.45
CA LEU A 381 -5.41 -11.73 14.07
C LEU A 381 -4.17 -10.84 13.91
N VAL A 382 -3.76 -10.62 12.65
CA VAL A 382 -2.59 -9.82 12.30
C VAL A 382 -3.01 -8.38 12.09
N HIS A 383 -2.56 -7.48 12.95
CA HIS A 383 -2.71 -6.03 12.84
C HIS A 383 -1.56 -5.46 12.04
N ARG A 384 -1.91 -4.64 11.05
CA ARG A 384 -0.98 -3.90 10.19
C ARG A 384 -1.35 -2.42 10.21
N LYS A 385 -0.40 -1.57 10.57
CA LYS A 385 -0.56 -0.12 10.57
C LYS A 385 0.65 0.54 9.93
N GLY A 386 0.43 1.13 8.76
CA GLY A 386 1.51 1.51 7.86
C GLY A 386 2.36 0.29 7.48
N SER A 387 1.72 -0.84 7.21
CA SER A 387 2.41 -2.06 6.78
C SER A 387 1.53 -2.91 5.89
N THR A 388 2.12 -3.53 4.88
CA THR A 388 1.41 -4.16 3.78
C THR A 388 1.51 -5.68 3.88
N ARG A 389 0.45 -6.42 3.57
CA ARG A 389 0.55 -7.88 3.41
C ARG A 389 1.42 -8.24 2.21
N ALA A 390 2.27 -9.25 2.35
CA ALA A 390 3.24 -9.69 1.36
C ALA A 390 3.31 -11.23 1.35
N PHE A 391 2.23 -11.89 0.92
CA PHE A 391 2.20 -13.36 0.86
C PHE A 391 3.21 -13.95 -0.15
N PRO A 392 3.83 -15.10 0.18
CA PRO A 392 4.85 -15.73 -0.64
C PRO A 392 4.29 -16.38 -1.92
N PRO A 393 5.15 -16.73 -2.89
CA PRO A 393 4.78 -17.66 -3.95
C PRO A 393 4.14 -18.95 -3.41
N GLY A 394 3.15 -19.46 -4.12
CA GLY A 394 2.39 -20.67 -3.79
C GLY A 394 1.31 -20.47 -2.73
N HIS A 395 1.16 -19.28 -2.14
CA HIS A 395 0.15 -19.05 -1.12
C HIS A 395 -1.27 -19.17 -1.71
N PRO A 396 -2.20 -19.92 -1.06
CA PRO A 396 -3.50 -20.27 -1.64
C PRO A 396 -4.43 -19.09 -1.89
N ASP A 397 -4.27 -18.00 -1.14
CA ASP A 397 -5.08 -16.78 -1.28
C ASP A 397 -4.62 -15.87 -2.42
N LEU A 398 -3.54 -16.22 -3.14
CA LEU A 398 -3.08 -15.45 -4.29
C LEU A 398 -3.92 -15.71 -5.54
N PRO A 399 -4.08 -14.69 -6.41
CA PRO A 399 -4.56 -14.90 -7.77
C PRO A 399 -3.70 -15.92 -8.51
N GLU A 400 -4.30 -16.67 -9.44
CA GLU A 400 -3.63 -17.77 -10.14
C GLU A 400 -2.38 -17.31 -10.89
N ASP A 401 -2.46 -16.15 -11.56
CA ASP A 401 -1.37 -15.52 -12.29
C ASP A 401 -0.25 -14.97 -11.38
N TYR A 402 -0.49 -14.82 -10.08
CA TYR A 402 0.51 -14.38 -9.11
C TYR A 402 1.03 -15.47 -8.18
N LYS A 403 0.54 -16.71 -8.33
CA LYS A 403 1.02 -17.84 -7.50
C LYS A 403 2.51 -18.06 -7.61
N GLU A 404 3.10 -17.96 -8.80
CA GLU A 404 4.53 -18.24 -8.99
C GLU A 404 5.44 -17.09 -8.51
N ILE A 405 4.92 -15.87 -8.47
CA ILE A 405 5.72 -14.67 -8.21
C ILE A 405 5.54 -14.14 -6.78
N GLY A 406 4.47 -14.55 -6.08
CA GLY A 406 4.07 -14.01 -4.79
C GLY A 406 3.16 -12.79 -4.91
N GLN A 407 2.67 -12.30 -3.78
CA GLN A 407 1.75 -11.16 -3.76
C GLN A 407 2.44 -9.89 -4.26
N PRO A 408 1.87 -9.13 -5.21
CA PRO A 408 2.34 -7.78 -5.47
C PRO A 408 2.18 -6.89 -4.24
N VAL A 409 3.23 -6.14 -3.92
CA VAL A 409 3.26 -5.16 -2.84
C VAL A 409 3.50 -3.79 -3.46
N LEU A 410 2.58 -2.88 -3.24
CA LEU A 410 2.62 -1.53 -3.78
C LEU A 410 3.17 -0.58 -2.71
N VAL A 411 4.40 -0.12 -2.92
CA VAL A 411 5.11 0.76 -1.98
C VAL A 411 5.09 2.17 -2.55
N GLY A 412 4.21 2.99 -1.98
CA GLY A 412 4.06 4.40 -2.38
C GLY A 412 5.25 5.23 -1.90
N GLY A 413 5.77 6.08 -2.78
CA GLY A 413 6.59 7.20 -2.35
C GLY A 413 5.75 8.36 -1.81
N SER A 414 6.40 9.49 -1.57
CA SER A 414 5.75 10.80 -1.48
C SER A 414 5.31 11.29 -2.85
N MET A 415 4.40 12.27 -2.88
CA MET A 415 4.13 13.08 -4.07
C MET A 415 5.47 13.58 -4.65
N GLY A 416 5.88 13.14 -5.84
CA GLY A 416 7.14 13.56 -6.48
C GLY A 416 8.40 12.74 -6.22
N THR A 417 8.28 11.58 -5.57
CA THR A 417 9.38 10.59 -5.45
C THR A 417 9.09 9.32 -6.25
N CYS A 418 9.98 8.33 -6.18
CA CYS A 418 9.73 7.02 -6.76
C CYS A 418 8.73 6.20 -5.94
N SER A 419 8.00 5.33 -6.62
CA SER A 419 7.24 4.24 -6.02
C SER A 419 7.81 2.91 -6.49
N TYR A 420 7.64 1.86 -5.69
CA TYR A 420 8.13 0.52 -6.02
C TYR A 420 7.00 -0.49 -6.06
N VAL A 421 7.19 -1.52 -6.88
CA VAL A 421 6.38 -2.73 -6.85
C VAL A 421 7.31 -3.88 -6.46
N LEU A 422 7.00 -4.52 -5.35
CA LEU A 422 7.73 -5.67 -4.81
C LEU A 422 6.84 -6.92 -4.90
N THR A 423 7.41 -8.09 -4.59
CA THR A 423 6.65 -9.31 -4.35
C THR A 423 6.88 -9.86 -2.95
N GLY A 424 5.87 -10.53 -2.40
CA GLY A 424 5.99 -11.23 -1.11
C GLY A 424 6.88 -12.47 -1.20
N THR A 425 7.41 -12.91 -0.05
CA THR A 425 8.38 -14.03 0.01
C THR A 425 8.18 -14.93 1.21
N GLN A 426 8.80 -16.12 1.14
CA GLN A 426 8.77 -17.09 2.23
C GLN A 426 9.48 -16.59 3.50
N GLN A 427 10.53 -15.78 3.33
CA GLN A 427 11.24 -15.18 4.46
C GLN A 427 10.34 -14.15 5.16
N GLY A 428 9.68 -13.26 4.42
CA GLY A 428 8.70 -12.33 4.99
C GLY A 428 7.54 -13.06 5.66
N MET A 429 7.05 -14.17 5.09
CA MET A 429 6.03 -15.01 5.72
C MET A 429 6.45 -15.49 7.12
N THR A 430 7.72 -15.88 7.27
CA THR A 430 8.25 -16.45 8.51
C THR A 430 8.67 -15.40 9.54
N GLU A 431 9.26 -14.29 9.09
CA GLU A 431 9.89 -13.30 9.96
C GLU A 431 8.98 -12.15 10.37
N THR A 432 7.96 -11.85 9.56
CA THR A 432 7.13 -10.64 9.71
C THR A 432 5.63 -10.91 9.58
N PHE A 433 5.19 -12.17 9.74
CA PHE A 433 3.81 -12.59 9.49
C PHE A 433 3.34 -12.21 8.08
N GLY A 434 4.21 -12.40 7.08
CA GLY A 434 3.93 -12.05 5.69
C GLY A 434 3.63 -10.56 5.53
N SER A 435 4.43 -9.70 6.16
CA SER A 435 4.24 -8.25 6.14
C SER A 435 5.50 -7.51 5.67
N THR A 436 5.32 -6.38 5.01
CA THR A 436 6.42 -5.51 4.57
C THR A 436 6.03 -4.03 4.66
N CYS A 437 6.94 -3.14 4.30
CA CYS A 437 6.73 -1.70 4.30
C CYS A 437 5.52 -1.27 3.43
N HIS A 438 5.04 -0.06 3.65
CA HIS A 438 3.97 0.56 2.87
C HIS A 438 4.44 1.77 2.06
N GLY A 439 5.53 2.42 2.47
CA GLY A 439 6.04 3.59 1.78
C GLY A 439 6.89 4.51 2.63
N ALA A 440 7.39 5.57 2.00
CA ALA A 440 7.99 6.68 2.70
C ALA A 440 7.54 8.00 2.07
N THR A 441 7.07 8.92 2.90
CA THR A 441 6.63 10.26 2.47
C THR A 441 7.77 11.27 2.68
N LEU A 442 7.73 12.46 2.07
CA LEU A 442 8.69 13.58 2.21
C LEU A 442 7.96 14.85 2.66
N THR A 443 8.73 15.87 3.07
CA THR A 443 8.15 17.12 3.56
C THR A 443 7.45 17.93 2.45
N PRO A 444 6.29 18.54 2.73
CA PRO A 444 5.46 19.29 1.77
C PRO A 444 6.14 20.47 1.05
N GLU A 445 7.00 21.22 1.76
CA GLU A 445 7.60 22.45 1.25
C GLU A 445 8.70 22.17 0.20
N GLU A 446 9.42 21.07 0.34
CA GLU A 446 10.40 20.58 -0.64
C GLU A 446 9.70 20.07 -1.90
N VAL A 447 8.56 19.39 -1.72
CA VAL A 447 7.80 18.74 -2.79
C VAL A 447 7.35 19.70 -3.88
N LEU A 448 6.73 20.84 -3.57
CA LEU A 448 6.17 21.71 -4.63
C LEU A 448 7.22 22.38 -5.53
N ALA A 449 8.35 22.81 -4.96
CA ALA A 449 9.43 23.45 -5.72
C ALA A 449 10.15 22.41 -6.60
N ASP A 450 10.45 21.26 -6.02
CA ASP A 450 11.14 20.14 -6.66
C ASP A 450 10.30 19.51 -7.79
N LEU A 451 9.00 19.33 -7.58
CA LEU A 451 8.07 18.82 -8.60
C LEU A 451 8.07 19.67 -9.89
N LYS A 452 8.10 21.00 -9.75
CA LYS A 452 8.11 21.90 -10.92
C LYS A 452 9.45 21.83 -11.67
N GLU A 453 10.56 21.72 -10.94
CA GLU A 453 11.89 21.55 -11.53
C GLU A 453 12.02 20.20 -12.25
N LYS A 454 11.42 19.15 -11.69
CA LYS A 454 11.34 17.80 -12.27
C LYS A 454 10.39 17.68 -13.47
N GLY A 455 9.63 18.74 -13.78
CA GLY A 455 8.66 18.75 -14.88
C GLY A 455 7.39 17.95 -14.60
N ILE A 456 7.10 17.67 -13.32
CA ILE A 456 5.90 16.95 -12.88
C ILE A 456 4.72 17.92 -12.82
N THR A 457 3.62 17.57 -13.49
CA THR A 457 2.39 18.37 -13.44
C THR A 457 1.56 17.95 -12.23
N ILE A 458 1.31 18.89 -11.32
CA ILE A 458 0.50 18.66 -10.11
C ILE A 458 -0.83 19.43 -10.17
N ARG A 459 -1.88 18.83 -9.59
CA ARG A 459 -3.13 19.50 -9.24
C ARG A 459 -3.46 19.18 -7.79
N VAL A 460 -3.70 20.22 -6.99
CA VAL A 460 -4.02 20.10 -5.57
C VAL A 460 -5.36 20.77 -5.28
N GLY A 461 -6.19 20.14 -4.45
CA GLY A 461 -7.47 20.72 -4.03
C GLY A 461 -7.29 21.92 -3.10
N ASN A 462 -6.30 21.86 -2.21
CA ASN A 462 -5.93 22.96 -1.32
C ASN A 462 -4.42 22.91 -1.04
N ILE A 463 -3.70 24.01 -1.31
CA ILE A 463 -2.26 24.12 -1.08
C ILE A 463 -1.91 23.92 0.41
N LYS A 464 -2.79 24.33 1.33
CA LYS A 464 -2.57 24.11 2.78
C LYS A 464 -2.68 22.65 3.19
N GLY A 465 -3.45 21.85 2.46
CA GLY A 465 -3.65 20.42 2.75
C GLY A 465 -2.45 19.54 2.41
N ILE A 466 -1.43 20.09 1.75
CA ILE A 466 -0.15 19.41 1.53
C ILE A 466 0.63 19.37 2.85
N SER A 467 0.47 20.35 3.74
CA SER A 467 1.28 20.62 4.95
C SER A 467 0.95 19.74 6.19
N GLU A 468 0.01 18.79 6.09
CA GLU A 468 -0.66 18.22 7.29
C GLU A 468 0.00 16.98 7.94
N GLU A 469 1.08 16.41 7.39
CA GLU A 469 1.81 15.33 8.10
C GLU A 469 3.25 15.70 8.47
N ALA A 470 3.66 15.23 9.66
CA ALA A 470 4.81 15.72 10.41
C ALA A 470 6.14 15.59 9.63
N PRO A 471 6.93 16.67 9.47
CA PRO A 471 8.17 16.68 8.70
C PRO A 471 9.24 15.65 9.11
N ALA A 472 9.19 15.16 10.35
CA ALA A 472 10.18 14.24 10.93
C ALA A 472 9.88 12.74 10.68
N SER A 473 8.76 12.41 10.03
CA SER A 473 8.28 11.03 9.83
C SER A 473 8.76 10.38 8.52
N TYR A 474 9.69 11.02 7.83
CA TYR A 474 9.89 10.86 6.39
C TYR A 474 11.28 10.31 6.06
N LYS A 475 11.32 9.16 5.38
CA LYS A 475 12.55 8.43 5.01
C LYS A 475 12.72 8.38 3.49
N ASP A 476 13.93 8.11 3.01
CA ASP A 476 14.11 7.80 1.59
C ASP A 476 13.47 6.42 1.29
N VAL A 477 12.46 6.41 0.44
CA VAL A 477 11.76 5.19 0.01
C VAL A 477 12.72 4.16 -0.61
N THR A 478 13.81 4.60 -1.26
CA THR A 478 14.84 3.71 -1.81
C THR A 478 15.60 3.02 -0.67
N GLU A 479 15.96 3.74 0.39
CA GLU A 479 16.61 3.11 1.56
C GLU A 479 15.68 2.10 2.23
N VAL A 480 14.40 2.46 2.41
CA VAL A 480 13.36 1.58 2.96
C VAL A 480 13.26 0.29 2.13
N VAL A 481 13.19 0.41 0.81
CA VAL A 481 13.10 -0.73 -0.11
C VAL A 481 14.39 -1.55 -0.12
N ASP A 482 15.56 -0.93 -0.14
CA ASP A 482 16.85 -1.63 -0.08
C ASP A 482 17.00 -2.46 1.19
N ILE A 483 16.49 -1.97 2.32
CA ILE A 483 16.43 -2.73 3.58
C ILE A 483 15.45 -3.91 3.44
N CYS A 484 14.26 -3.70 2.86
CA CYS A 484 13.30 -4.77 2.59
C CYS A 484 13.85 -5.84 1.63
N ILE A 485 14.66 -5.47 0.63
CA ILE A 485 15.32 -6.42 -0.28
C ILE A 485 16.37 -7.20 0.49
N THR A 486 17.24 -6.50 1.23
CA THR A 486 18.31 -7.12 2.02
C THR A 486 17.77 -8.14 3.02
N LEU A 487 16.58 -7.88 3.57
CA LEU A 487 15.99 -8.69 4.62
C LEU A 487 14.94 -9.68 4.13
N PHE A 488 14.17 -9.37 3.09
CA PHE A 488 12.91 -10.07 2.83
C PHE A 488 12.59 -10.35 1.37
N THR A 489 13.20 -9.74 0.35
CA THR A 489 12.60 -9.77 -1.00
C THR A 489 13.57 -9.83 -2.18
N SER A 490 13.10 -10.39 -3.29
CA SER A 490 13.58 -10.10 -4.64
C SER A 490 12.89 -8.84 -5.17
N LEU A 491 13.66 -7.87 -5.67
CA LEU A 491 13.12 -6.63 -6.22
C LEU A 491 12.50 -6.88 -7.60
N THR A 492 11.30 -6.35 -7.86
CA THR A 492 10.63 -6.53 -9.16
C THR A 492 10.70 -5.28 -10.03
N LEU A 493 10.30 -4.11 -9.53
CA LEU A 493 10.21 -2.88 -10.35
C LEU A 493 10.46 -1.59 -9.54
N ARG A 494 11.03 -0.57 -10.20
CA ARG A 494 11.04 0.82 -9.74
C ARG A 494 10.32 1.70 -10.74
N SER A 495 9.45 2.55 -10.23
CA SER A 495 8.79 3.60 -11.01
C SER A 495 9.16 4.96 -10.41
N GLN A 496 9.36 5.95 -11.25
CA GLN A 496 9.61 7.33 -10.81
C GLN A 496 8.50 8.23 -11.31
N SER A 497 8.14 9.20 -10.48
CA SER A 497 7.52 10.42 -10.95
C SER A 497 8.56 11.23 -11.73
N TRP A 498 8.15 11.73 -12.90
CA TRP A 498 8.98 12.19 -14.03
C TRP A 498 10.42 12.65 -13.73
N TYR A 499 11.40 12.03 -14.41
CA TYR A 499 12.78 12.54 -14.53
C TYR A 499 13.35 12.31 -15.94
N GLN A 500 14.14 13.29 -16.42
CA GLN A 500 14.92 13.26 -17.67
C GLN A 500 16.34 12.75 -17.37
N GLN A 501 16.76 11.66 -18.01
CA GLN A 501 18.15 11.18 -17.96
C GLN A 501 19.12 12.29 -18.41
N LYS A 502 19.91 12.83 -17.47
CA LYS A 502 21.26 13.31 -17.76
C LYS A 502 22.25 12.31 -17.19
N SER A 503 22.89 11.58 -18.10
CA SER A 503 24.02 10.69 -17.85
C SER A 503 25.12 11.40 -17.05
N PHE A 504 25.43 10.89 -15.87
CA PHE A 504 26.68 11.13 -15.14
C PHE A 504 27.30 9.79 -14.72
N PRO A 505 28.64 9.70 -14.68
CA PRO A 505 29.34 8.44 -14.86
C PRO A 505 29.24 7.53 -13.64
N THR A 506 28.95 6.27 -13.91
CA THR A 506 29.13 5.12 -13.02
C THR A 506 30.50 5.15 -12.35
N ARG A 507 30.55 5.33 -11.03
CA ARG A 507 31.69 4.92 -10.21
C ARG A 507 31.49 3.49 -9.72
N THR A 508 31.93 2.57 -10.55
CA THR A 508 32.23 1.19 -10.16
C THR A 508 33.42 1.19 -9.19
N ARG A 509 33.28 0.56 -8.03
CA ARG A 509 34.40 0.02 -7.27
C ARG A 509 34.03 -1.37 -6.80
N LEU A 510 34.57 -2.39 -7.46
CA LEU A 510 35.27 -3.53 -6.85
C LEU A 510 35.80 -4.49 -7.94
N CYS A 511 37.02 -4.97 -7.71
CA CYS A 511 37.81 -5.98 -8.45
C CYS A 511 38.28 -5.68 -9.89
N ARG A 512 39.51 -5.13 -10.00
CA ARG A 512 40.37 -5.29 -11.18
C ARG A 512 41.25 -6.53 -11.02
N GLN A 513 41.06 -7.53 -11.88
CA GLN A 513 42.16 -8.36 -12.38
C GLN A 513 42.60 -7.82 -13.75
N ARG A 514 43.91 -7.70 -13.91
CA ARG A 514 44.61 -7.20 -15.10
C ARG A 514 44.46 -8.16 -16.28
N ILE A 515 44.12 -7.64 -17.46
CA ILE A 515 44.73 -8.01 -18.75
C ILE A 515 44.83 -6.74 -19.62
N ASP A 516 46.03 -6.43 -20.08
CA ASP A 516 46.39 -5.38 -21.05
C ASP A 516 46.04 -5.81 -22.49
N SER A 517 45.57 -4.89 -23.35
CA SER A 517 46.20 -4.57 -24.66
C SER A 517 45.37 -3.57 -25.52
N THR A 518 45.91 -2.36 -25.67
CA THR A 518 46.11 -1.56 -26.90
C THR A 518 44.99 -1.26 -27.93
N ALA A 519 44.68 0.05 -28.02
CA ALA A 519 44.62 0.94 -29.21
C ALA A 519 43.25 1.56 -29.64
N PRO A 520 43.22 2.83 -30.13
CA PRO A 520 42.04 3.70 -30.18
C PRO A 520 41.54 4.01 -31.61
N ILE A 521 40.23 4.23 -31.82
CA ILE A 521 39.71 4.80 -33.09
C ILE A 521 38.52 5.76 -32.84
N ASN A 522 38.69 7.00 -33.34
CA ASN A 522 37.72 8.07 -33.55
C ASN A 522 36.67 7.72 -34.61
N TYR A 523 35.44 8.29 -34.56
CA TYR A 523 34.73 8.91 -35.71
C TYR A 523 33.55 9.74 -35.14
N HIS A 524 33.57 11.08 -35.24
CA HIS A 524 33.08 11.92 -36.35
C HIS A 524 31.56 11.90 -36.57
N VAL A 525 30.97 13.04 -36.20
CA VAL A 525 29.62 13.52 -36.53
C VAL A 525 29.54 13.83 -38.03
N PHE A 526 28.46 13.40 -38.70
CA PHE A 526 28.03 13.95 -39.98
C PHE A 526 26.53 14.28 -39.96
N ASN A 527 26.19 15.30 -40.74
CA ASN A 527 24.99 16.12 -40.65
C ASN A 527 24.24 16.13 -42.01
N PHE A 528 22.91 16.29 -41.94
CA PHE A 528 21.92 16.78 -42.95
C PHE A 528 21.43 15.95 -44.17
N VAL A 529 20.12 15.65 -44.12
CA VAL A 529 18.97 15.86 -45.06
C VAL A 529 19.21 16.08 -46.58
N GLN A 530 18.65 15.22 -47.46
CA GLN A 530 17.46 15.42 -48.35
C GLN A 530 17.45 14.46 -49.57
N ASN A 531 16.24 14.00 -49.94
CA ASN A 531 15.76 13.51 -51.25
C ASN A 531 16.31 12.23 -51.91
N GLY A 532 15.35 11.39 -52.35
CA GLY A 532 15.28 10.97 -53.75
C GLY A 532 15.62 9.53 -54.12
N SER A 533 14.57 8.72 -54.28
CA SER A 533 14.34 7.75 -55.36
C SER A 533 15.41 6.69 -55.76
N ALA A 534 14.99 5.43 -55.56
CA ALA A 534 14.78 4.39 -56.58
C ALA A 534 15.96 3.53 -57.13
N LEU A 535 15.58 2.24 -57.28
CA LEU A 535 16.00 1.20 -58.24
C LEU A 535 16.96 0.07 -57.79
N LEU A 536 16.33 -1.10 -57.65
CA LEU A 536 16.59 -2.42 -58.27
C LEU A 536 17.98 -3.07 -58.20
N SER A 537 18.03 -4.30 -57.65
CA SER A 537 18.11 -5.58 -58.39
C SER A 537 18.42 -6.71 -57.37
N ASP A 538 17.48 -7.64 -57.21
CA ASP A 538 17.48 -9.02 -57.74
C ASP A 538 18.32 -10.02 -56.92
N PHE A 539 17.62 -10.98 -56.29
CA PHE A 539 17.73 -12.42 -56.60
C PHE A 539 16.56 -13.15 -55.93
N GLY A 540 15.69 -13.75 -56.73
CA GLY A 540 14.64 -14.67 -56.29
C GLY A 540 15.09 -16.13 -56.32
N TYR A 541 14.32 -17.02 -55.70
CA TYR A 541 13.50 -18.02 -56.41
C TYR A 541 12.59 -18.82 -55.45
N SER A 542 11.31 -18.94 -55.87
CA SER A 542 10.30 -20.01 -55.72
C SER A 542 10.11 -20.76 -54.38
N GLY A 543 8.90 -21.04 -53.90
CA GLY A 543 7.56 -20.95 -54.47
C GLY A 543 6.71 -22.14 -54.00
N PHE A 544 5.46 -21.90 -53.59
CA PHE A 544 4.27 -22.73 -53.84
C PHE A 544 3.04 -21.97 -53.31
N GLY A 545 2.08 -21.71 -54.20
CA GLY A 545 0.82 -21.04 -53.89
C GLY A 545 -0.37 -21.99 -53.93
N LEU A 546 -1.48 -21.58 -53.33
CA LEU A 546 -2.83 -22.05 -53.67
C LEU A 546 -3.85 -20.94 -53.37
N ARG A 547 -4.76 -20.74 -54.34
CA ARG A 547 -5.72 -19.63 -54.46
C ARG A 547 -7.02 -19.86 -53.70
N LEU A 548 -7.62 -18.75 -53.29
CA LEU A 548 -9.01 -18.57 -52.85
C LEU A 548 -10.05 -18.84 -53.96
N PRO A 549 -11.32 -18.99 -53.57
CA PRO A 549 -12.41 -18.29 -54.25
C PRO A 549 -13.28 -17.40 -53.33
N GLN A 550 -13.69 -16.24 -53.84
CA GLN A 550 -14.72 -15.33 -53.31
C GLN A 550 -16.13 -15.70 -53.82
N ASN A 551 -17.19 -15.46 -53.03
CA ASN A 551 -18.48 -14.83 -53.47
C ASN A 551 -19.53 -14.64 -52.32
N TRP A 552 -19.86 -13.37 -52.01
CA TRP A 552 -21.16 -12.69 -51.65
C TRP A 552 -22.15 -13.23 -50.55
N PRO A 553 -23.11 -12.44 -49.94
CA PRO A 553 -23.31 -10.97 -49.74
C PRO A 553 -23.23 -10.44 -48.28
N ARG A 554 -23.13 -9.10 -48.19
CA ARG A 554 -23.56 -8.27 -47.04
C ARG A 554 -25.09 -8.12 -46.98
N HIS A 555 -25.68 -8.19 -45.76
CA HIS A 555 -26.98 -7.58 -45.45
C HIS A 555 -26.99 -6.92 -44.06
N ARG A 556 -27.62 -5.73 -44.01
CA ARG A 556 -28.00 -4.98 -42.80
C ARG A 556 -29.16 -5.67 -42.07
N GLY A 557 -29.24 -5.53 -40.75
CA GLY A 557 -30.48 -5.80 -40.00
C GLY A 557 -30.32 -5.77 -38.49
N ASN A 558 -30.85 -4.71 -37.86
CA ASN A 558 -31.18 -4.67 -36.43
C ASN A 558 -32.10 -5.83 -36.06
N MET A 559 -31.91 -6.45 -34.90
CA MET A 559 -33.02 -7.09 -34.19
C MET A 559 -32.81 -7.02 -32.66
N TYR A 560 -33.72 -6.27 -32.04
CA TYR A 560 -34.08 -6.35 -30.64
C TYR A 560 -34.60 -7.76 -30.31
N ILE A 561 -34.22 -8.32 -29.16
CA ILE A 561 -35.06 -9.27 -28.43
C ILE A 561 -35.08 -8.84 -26.95
N ASN A 562 -36.24 -8.34 -26.57
CA ASN A 562 -36.69 -8.17 -25.19
C ASN A 562 -37.39 -9.45 -24.74
N SER A 563 -37.41 -9.64 -23.42
CA SER A 563 -38.33 -10.44 -22.61
C SER A 563 -38.14 -11.97 -22.56
N LEU A 564 -37.73 -12.43 -21.37
CA LEU A 564 -38.37 -13.55 -20.66
C LEU A 564 -38.22 -13.30 -19.15
N GLN A 565 -39.19 -12.57 -18.58
CA GLN A 565 -39.57 -12.67 -17.18
C GLN A 565 -40.68 -13.72 -17.09
N SER A 566 -40.48 -14.79 -16.32
CA SER A 566 -41.45 -15.33 -15.36
C SER A 566 -40.99 -16.70 -14.86
N LEU A 567 -41.32 -16.96 -13.59
CA LEU A 567 -41.16 -18.19 -12.79
C LEU A 567 -39.95 -18.20 -11.84
N GLY A 568 -40.18 -17.74 -10.61
CA GLY A 568 -39.60 -18.36 -9.41
C GLY A 568 -40.61 -19.35 -8.80
N PRO A 569 -40.46 -19.79 -7.52
CA PRO A 569 -39.26 -20.00 -6.71
C PRO A 569 -38.97 -21.52 -6.50
N GLY A 570 -37.78 -21.86 -5.99
CA GLY A 570 -37.29 -23.25 -5.82
C GLY A 570 -38.11 -24.16 -4.88
N PRO A 571 -37.70 -25.43 -4.71
CA PRO A 571 -36.57 -25.68 -3.81
C PRO A 571 -35.56 -26.77 -4.25
N ALA A 572 -34.31 -26.51 -3.88
CA ALA A 572 -33.28 -27.40 -3.33
C ALA A 572 -33.26 -28.92 -3.63
N ARG A 573 -32.01 -29.39 -3.85
CA ARG A 573 -31.51 -30.78 -3.89
C ARG A 573 -31.62 -31.52 -5.22
N ALA A 574 -30.65 -31.25 -6.09
CA ALA A 574 -29.86 -32.27 -6.79
C ALA A 574 -28.94 -31.56 -7.79
N LEU A 575 -27.72 -31.23 -7.37
CA LEU A 575 -26.56 -31.02 -8.26
C LEU A 575 -25.30 -31.00 -7.37
N HIS A 576 -25.10 -32.13 -6.72
CA HIS A 576 -23.79 -32.57 -6.24
C HIS A 576 -23.32 -33.58 -7.31
N GLN A 577 -22.05 -33.51 -7.70
CA GLN A 577 -21.35 -34.33 -8.70
C GLN A 577 -21.40 -33.82 -10.14
N LEU A 578 -20.50 -32.88 -10.44
CA LEU A 578 -19.59 -32.93 -11.60
C LEU A 578 -18.73 -31.67 -11.57
N TRP A 579 -17.71 -31.68 -10.71
CA TRP A 579 -16.62 -30.70 -10.78
C TRP A 579 -15.31 -31.38 -10.40
N ASP A 580 -14.97 -32.40 -11.18
CA ASP A 580 -13.59 -32.83 -11.37
C ASP A 580 -13.36 -32.79 -12.89
N THR A 581 -12.32 -32.09 -13.31
CA THR A 581 -11.87 -31.82 -14.69
C THR A 581 -12.46 -30.57 -15.38
N VAL A 582 -12.09 -29.37 -14.89
CA VAL A 582 -11.53 -28.27 -15.71
C VAL A 582 -10.55 -27.49 -14.85
#